data_AF-A0A5J4N7V0-F1
#
_entry.id   AF-A0A5J4N7V0-F1
#
_cell.length_a   1.000
_cell.length_b   1.000
_cell.length_c   1.000
_cell.angle_alpha   90.00
_cell.angle_beta   90.00
_cell.angle_gamma   90.00
#
_symmetry.space_group_name_H-M   'P 1'
#
loop_
_entity.id
_entity.type
_entity.pdbx_description
1 polymer ?
#
loop_
_entity_poly.entity_id
_entity_poly.type
_entity_poly.pdbx_seq_one_letter_code
_entity_poly.pdbx_strand_id
1 'polypeptide(L)'
;MSPFNCVTGEVCLIFLKRRLQSHITKGLDKLVSLRCKIIVENCGLEFLRGCDRSGPYPETFWPLLRKGNIEVTLFNLRSLNESHSESTRDILTKLFETQLKYLPLLYTPSGVSRTKFSNFCGQTIKRAWDPTMSKLLGLLSSTTLSDTLPADPHKLVINLSLKSLSHPQLEVLSPGLQFKCQHKIIETSQVQAQFKNLCDQLE
;
A
#
# COMPACT_ATOMS: atom_id res chain seq x y z
N MET A 1 9.73 -18.12 3.45
CA MET A 1 8.69 -19.17 3.28
C MET A 1 8.16 -19.10 1.86
N SER A 2 8.21 -20.21 1.14
CA SER A 2 7.82 -20.29 -0.28
C SER A 2 6.29 -20.23 -0.42
N PRO A 3 5.69 -19.34 -1.24
CA PRO A 3 4.23 -19.19 -1.34
C PRO A 3 3.53 -20.34 -2.09
N PHE A 4 4.24 -21.44 -2.37
CA PHE A 4 3.80 -22.52 -3.26
C PHE A 4 3.17 -23.73 -2.55
N ASN A 5 2.79 -23.61 -1.27
CA ASN A 5 2.08 -24.68 -0.56
C ASN A 5 0.57 -24.70 -0.84
N CYS A 6 0.06 -23.75 -1.62
CA CYS A 6 -1.30 -23.84 -2.13
C CYS A 6 -1.32 -24.86 -3.28
N VAL A 7 -2.32 -25.74 -3.30
CA VAL A 7 -2.68 -26.67 -4.38
C VAL A 7 -2.18 -28.11 -4.21
N THR A 8 -2.57 -28.75 -3.11
CA THR A 8 -2.91 -30.19 -3.13
C THR A 8 -4.33 -30.37 -3.65
N GLY A 9 -4.47 -30.34 -4.98
CA GLY A 9 -5.62 -30.93 -5.67
C GLY A 9 -5.29 -32.36 -6.06
N GLU A 10 -4.98 -33.20 -5.08
CA GLU A 10 -4.39 -34.53 -5.29
C GLU A 10 -5.23 -35.36 -6.27
N VAL A 11 -6.56 -35.36 -6.16
CA VAL A 11 -7.42 -36.23 -6.96
C VAL A 11 -7.42 -35.87 -8.46
N CYS A 12 -7.45 -34.59 -8.82
CA CYS A 12 -7.49 -34.19 -10.24
C CYS A 12 -6.12 -34.37 -10.91
N LEU A 13 -5.04 -34.01 -10.23
CA LEU A 13 -3.69 -34.18 -10.76
C LEU A 13 -3.31 -35.66 -10.84
N ILE A 14 -3.70 -36.49 -9.86
CA ILE A 14 -3.53 -37.95 -9.95
C ILE A 14 -4.32 -38.52 -11.12
N PHE A 15 -5.56 -38.07 -11.33
CA PHE A 15 -6.38 -38.49 -12.47
C PHE A 15 -5.73 -38.14 -13.82
N LEU A 16 -5.18 -36.93 -13.95
CA LEU A 16 -4.52 -36.49 -15.19
C LEU A 16 -3.18 -37.21 -15.39
N LYS A 17 -2.38 -37.40 -14.34
CA LYS A 17 -1.09 -38.13 -14.36
C LYS A 17 -1.24 -39.59 -14.76
N ARG A 18 -2.37 -40.23 -14.46
CA ARG A 18 -2.64 -41.61 -14.87
C ARG A 18 -3.04 -41.76 -16.34
N ARG A 19 -3.50 -40.69 -16.99
CA ARG A 19 -4.12 -40.75 -18.34
C ARG A 19 -3.38 -39.98 -19.42
N LEU A 20 -2.47 -39.09 -19.04
CA LEU A 20 -1.73 -38.25 -19.96
C LEU A 20 -0.24 -38.56 -19.87
N GLN A 21 0.47 -38.32 -20.97
CA GLN A 21 1.92 -38.45 -21.00
C GLN A 21 2.56 -37.43 -20.04
N SER A 22 3.70 -37.81 -19.45
CA SER A 22 4.39 -37.02 -18.42
C SER A 22 4.66 -35.58 -18.87
N HIS A 23 5.09 -35.36 -20.12
CA HIS A 23 5.36 -34.02 -20.64
C HIS A 23 4.11 -33.13 -20.71
N ILE A 24 2.94 -33.70 -21.03
CA ILE A 24 1.65 -32.98 -21.06
C ILE A 24 1.28 -32.57 -19.64
N THR A 25 1.38 -33.48 -18.67
CA THR A 25 1.05 -33.17 -17.27
C THR A 25 1.96 -32.11 -16.67
N LYS A 26 3.27 -32.15 -16.94
CA LYS A 26 4.21 -31.09 -16.52
C LYS A 26 3.85 -29.74 -17.15
N GLY A 27 3.43 -29.74 -18.41
CA GLY A 27 2.97 -28.51 -19.09
C GLY A 27 1.69 -27.94 -18.49
N LEU A 28 0.72 -28.79 -18.15
CA LEU A 28 -0.51 -28.41 -17.47
C LEU A 28 -0.25 -27.90 -16.05
N ASP A 29 0.66 -28.53 -15.29
CA ASP A 29 1.07 -28.05 -13.96
C ASP A 29 1.70 -26.65 -14.05
N LYS A 30 2.58 -26.42 -15.03
CA LYS A 30 3.15 -25.09 -15.31
C LYS A 30 2.07 -24.07 -15.65
N LEU A 31 1.09 -24.45 -16.46
CA LEU A 31 -0.04 -23.58 -16.82
C LEU A 31 -0.88 -23.19 -15.60
N VAL A 32 -1.15 -24.14 -14.69
CA VAL A 32 -1.86 -23.85 -13.43
C VAL A 32 -1.07 -22.87 -12.57
N SER A 33 0.24 -23.09 -12.43
CA SER A 33 1.11 -22.16 -11.68
C SER A 33 1.11 -20.76 -12.30
N LEU A 34 1.21 -20.65 -13.63
CA LEU A 34 1.12 -19.36 -14.33
C LEU A 34 -0.21 -18.67 -14.07
N ARG A 35 -1.33 -19.38 -14.17
CA ARG A 35 -2.66 -18.83 -13.86
C ARG A 35 -2.75 -18.35 -12.40
N CYS A 36 -2.20 -19.10 -11.46
CA CYS A 36 -2.15 -18.66 -10.06
C CYS A 36 -1.38 -17.34 -9.90
N LYS A 37 -0.20 -17.23 -10.55
CA LYS A 37 0.59 -16.00 -10.53
C LYS A 37 -0.20 -14.82 -11.11
N ILE A 38 -0.83 -15.01 -12.27
CA ILE A 38 -1.66 -13.97 -12.90
C ILE A 38 -2.77 -13.50 -11.96
N ILE A 39 -3.42 -14.42 -11.26
CA ILE A 39 -4.49 -14.09 -10.30
C ILE A 39 -3.96 -13.32 -9.09
N VAL A 40 -2.78 -13.69 -8.57
CA VAL A 40 -2.12 -12.96 -7.49
C VAL A 40 -1.76 -11.54 -7.92
N GLU A 41 -1.18 -11.36 -9.11
CA GLU A 41 -0.82 -10.03 -9.63
C GLU A 41 -2.07 -9.19 -9.93
N ASN A 42 -3.12 -9.78 -10.51
CA ASN A 42 -4.41 -9.10 -10.71
C ASN A 42 -5.04 -8.67 -9.38
N CYS A 43 -4.93 -9.51 -8.34
CA CYS A 43 -5.38 -9.18 -7.00
C CYS A 43 -4.62 -7.97 -6.45
N GLY A 44 -3.29 -7.93 -6.65
CA GLY A 44 -2.46 -6.77 -6.33
C GLY A 44 -2.92 -5.51 -7.06
N LEU A 45 -3.17 -5.61 -8.36
CA LEU A 45 -3.62 -4.46 -9.16
C LEU A 45 -4.99 -3.94 -8.72
N GLU A 46 -5.95 -4.82 -8.46
CA GLU A 46 -7.27 -4.44 -7.94
C GLU A 46 -7.18 -3.80 -6.55
N PHE A 47 -6.28 -4.31 -5.70
CA PHE A 47 -5.99 -3.71 -4.40
C PHE A 47 -5.43 -2.29 -4.54
N LEU A 48 -4.41 -2.06 -5.38
CA LEU A 48 -3.83 -0.73 -5.61
C LEU A 48 -4.86 0.26 -6.17
N ARG A 49 -5.74 -0.18 -7.08
CA ARG A 49 -6.89 0.61 -7.57
C ARG A 49 -7.87 0.94 -6.45
N GLY A 50 -8.08 0.02 -5.52
CA GLY A 50 -8.88 0.22 -4.32
C GLY A 50 -8.30 1.30 -3.41
N CYS A 51 -6.98 1.33 -3.22
CA CYS A 51 -6.29 2.36 -2.44
C CYS A 51 -6.55 3.76 -3.01
N ASP A 52 -6.40 3.96 -4.32
CA ASP A 52 -6.63 5.28 -4.95
C ASP A 52 -8.08 5.77 -4.82
N ARG A 53 -9.05 4.84 -4.80
CA ARG A 53 -10.48 5.16 -4.63
C ARG A 53 -10.85 5.45 -3.19
N SER A 54 -10.24 4.74 -2.24
CA SER A 54 -10.63 4.79 -0.84
C SER A 54 -9.82 5.79 -0.02
N GLY A 55 -8.57 6.05 -0.39
CA GLY A 55 -7.65 6.96 0.30
C GLY A 55 -6.61 6.29 1.21
N PRO A 56 -6.90 5.18 1.92
CA PRO A 56 -5.88 4.41 2.63
C PRO A 56 -4.87 3.77 1.68
N TYR A 57 -3.59 3.87 2.04
CA TYR A 57 -2.49 3.22 1.34
C TYR A 57 -1.81 2.17 2.24
N PRO A 58 -1.06 1.22 1.65
CA PRO A 58 -0.41 0.16 2.42
C PRO A 58 0.69 0.71 3.34
N GLU A 59 0.75 0.27 4.59
CA GLU A 59 1.77 0.74 5.57
C GLU A 59 3.20 0.57 5.06
N THR A 60 3.44 -0.39 4.18
CA THR A 60 4.73 -0.64 3.53
C THR A 60 5.21 0.51 2.66
N PHE A 61 4.35 1.44 2.25
CA PHE A 61 4.74 2.61 1.45
C PHE A 61 5.46 3.68 2.26
N TRP A 62 5.15 3.80 3.56
CA TRP A 62 5.75 4.78 4.46
C TRP A 62 7.28 4.60 4.57
N PRO A 63 7.81 3.40 4.89
CA PRO A 63 9.26 3.20 4.97
C PRO A 63 9.94 3.34 3.59
N LEU A 64 9.25 3.08 2.48
CA LEU A 64 9.80 3.28 1.14
C LEU A 64 10.04 4.76 0.83
N LEU A 65 9.06 5.61 1.12
CA LEU A 65 9.20 7.06 0.97
C LEU A 65 10.28 7.62 1.89
N ARG A 66 10.26 7.22 3.18
CA ARG A 66 11.28 7.66 4.16
C ARG A 66 12.69 7.25 3.76
N LYS A 67 12.90 6.05 3.22
CA LYS A 67 14.20 5.59 2.72
C LYS A 67 14.69 6.44 1.54
N GLY A 68 13.78 6.98 0.74
CA GLY A 68 14.08 7.91 -0.34
C GLY A 68 14.27 9.37 0.10
N ASN A 69 14.20 9.67 1.40
CA ASN A 69 14.11 11.04 1.93
C ASN A 69 12.93 11.84 1.34
N ILE A 70 11.85 11.15 0.97
CA ILE A 70 10.63 11.74 0.42
C ILE A 70 9.62 11.90 1.56
N GLU A 71 8.98 13.07 1.64
CA GLU A 71 7.91 13.32 2.61
C GLU A 71 6.70 12.44 2.36
N VAL A 72 6.09 11.93 3.42
CA VAL A 72 4.89 11.10 3.32
C VAL A 72 3.66 11.99 3.16
N THR A 73 3.35 12.34 1.92
CA THR A 73 2.15 13.09 1.53
C THR A 73 1.21 12.21 0.70
N LEU A 74 -0.07 12.58 0.63
CA LEU A 74 -1.03 11.88 -0.22
C LEU A 74 -0.58 11.83 -1.69
N PHE A 75 0.01 12.94 -2.18
CA PHE A 75 0.54 13.04 -3.53
C PHE A 75 1.67 12.01 -3.79
N ASN A 76 2.62 11.90 -2.86
CA ASN A 76 3.75 10.96 -2.99
C ASN A 76 3.29 9.50 -2.87
N LEU A 77 2.30 9.22 -2.01
CA LEU A 77 1.70 7.88 -1.90
C LEU A 77 0.96 7.49 -3.17
N ARG A 78 0.19 8.41 -3.78
CA ARG A 78 -0.49 8.17 -5.05
C ARG A 78 0.51 7.93 -6.18
N SER A 79 1.55 8.76 -6.27
CA SER A 79 2.63 8.59 -7.27
C SER A 79 3.33 7.24 -7.13
N LEU A 80 3.60 6.82 -5.88
CA LEU A 80 4.18 5.51 -5.60
C LEU A 80 3.21 4.37 -5.98
N ASN A 81 1.92 4.51 -5.68
CA ASN A 81 0.88 3.55 -6.04
C ASN A 81 0.75 3.38 -7.55
N GLU A 82 0.83 4.48 -8.30
CA GLU A 82 0.80 4.50 -9.76
C GLU A 82 2.01 3.76 -10.33
N SER A 83 3.20 4.05 -9.82
CA SER A 83 4.43 3.34 -10.21
C SER A 83 4.34 1.83 -9.94
N HIS A 84 3.84 1.43 -8.78
CA HIS A 84 3.59 0.01 -8.47
C HIS A 84 2.53 -0.61 -9.38
N SER A 85 1.48 0.14 -9.72
CA SER A 85 0.42 -0.32 -10.62
C SER A 85 0.94 -0.55 -12.04
N GLU A 86 1.79 0.34 -12.55
CA GLU A 86 2.43 0.20 -13.85
C GLU A 86 3.37 -1.00 -13.88
N SER A 87 4.23 -1.14 -12.88
CA SER A 87 5.11 -2.32 -12.74
C SER A 87 4.33 -3.64 -12.70
N THR A 88 3.19 -3.65 -12.00
CA THR A 88 2.31 -4.83 -11.94
C THR A 88 1.68 -5.15 -13.30
N ARG A 89 1.29 -4.14 -14.09
CA ARG A 89 0.77 -4.33 -15.45
C ARG A 89 1.81 -4.91 -16.40
N ASP A 90 3.07 -4.48 -16.28
CA ASP A 90 4.17 -5.04 -17.08
C ASP A 90 4.41 -6.52 -16.75
N ILE A 91 4.38 -6.88 -15.47
CA ILE A 91 4.48 -8.27 -15.02
C ILE A 91 3.32 -9.09 -15.57
N LEU A 92 2.09 -8.58 -15.47
CA LEU A 92 0.89 -9.24 -16.01
C LEU A 92 0.99 -9.48 -17.50
N THR A 93 1.44 -8.48 -18.28
CA THR A 93 1.64 -8.61 -19.73
C THR A 93 2.58 -9.77 -20.05
N LYS A 94 3.74 -9.84 -19.40
CA LYS A 94 4.72 -10.93 -19.58
C LYS A 94 4.15 -12.29 -19.18
N LEU A 95 3.35 -12.34 -18.11
CA LEU A 95 2.69 -13.57 -17.67
C LEU A 95 1.63 -14.04 -18.68
N PHE A 96 0.83 -13.12 -19.24
CA PHE A 96 -0.15 -13.44 -20.26
C PHE A 96 0.51 -13.95 -21.54
N GLU A 97 1.55 -13.27 -22.04
CA GLU A 97 2.35 -13.74 -23.18
C GLU A 97 2.90 -15.15 -22.94
N THR A 98 3.39 -15.40 -21.73
CA THR A 98 3.87 -16.73 -21.35
C THR A 98 2.73 -17.74 -21.34
N GLN A 99 1.56 -17.40 -20.78
CA GLN A 99 0.39 -18.27 -20.77
C GLN A 99 -0.06 -18.65 -22.18
N LEU A 100 -0.03 -17.72 -23.14
CA LEU A 100 -0.41 -17.99 -24.54
C LEU A 100 0.39 -19.15 -25.13
N LYS A 101 1.68 -19.29 -24.79
CA LYS A 101 2.54 -20.39 -25.25
C LYS A 101 2.09 -21.77 -24.75
N TYR A 102 1.39 -21.83 -23.61
CA TYR A 102 0.90 -23.07 -23.01
C TYR A 102 -0.58 -23.35 -23.32
N LEU A 103 -1.33 -22.39 -23.89
CA LEU A 103 -2.75 -22.60 -24.26
C LEU A 103 -2.98 -23.78 -25.21
N PRO A 104 -2.13 -24.04 -26.23
CA PRO A 104 -2.31 -25.18 -27.11
C PRO A 104 -2.36 -26.54 -26.37
N LEU A 105 -1.68 -26.66 -25.22
CA LEU A 105 -1.68 -27.86 -24.39
C LEU A 105 -3.05 -28.18 -23.79
N LEU A 106 -3.98 -27.21 -23.76
CA LEU A 106 -5.34 -27.44 -23.32
C LEU A 106 -6.15 -28.25 -24.31
N TYR A 107 -5.74 -28.35 -25.58
CA TYR A 107 -6.45 -29.09 -26.62
C TYR A 107 -5.95 -30.52 -26.80
N THR A 108 -4.79 -30.86 -26.22
CA THR A 108 -4.21 -32.22 -26.28
C THR A 108 -5.01 -33.26 -25.48
N PRO A 109 -5.55 -32.96 -24.28
CA PRO A 109 -6.34 -33.92 -23.51
C PRO A 109 -7.74 -34.16 -24.08
N SER A 110 -8.31 -35.34 -23.79
CA SER A 110 -9.72 -35.65 -24.08
C SER A 110 -10.69 -34.61 -23.48
N GLY A 111 -11.89 -34.48 -24.03
CA GLY A 111 -12.93 -33.58 -23.53
C GLY A 111 -13.18 -33.71 -22.02
N VAL A 112 -13.26 -34.94 -21.51
CA VAL A 112 -13.45 -35.21 -20.07
C VAL A 112 -12.28 -34.70 -19.23
N SER A 113 -11.04 -34.90 -19.68
CA SER A 113 -9.84 -34.40 -19.00
C SER A 113 -9.79 -32.88 -18.99
N ARG A 114 -10.21 -32.22 -20.09
CA ARG A 114 -10.29 -30.75 -20.19
C ARG A 114 -11.29 -30.17 -19.20
N THR A 115 -12.49 -30.73 -19.10
CA THR A 115 -13.50 -30.27 -18.13
C THR A 115 -13.02 -30.41 -16.70
N LYS A 116 -12.44 -31.57 -16.33
CA LYS A 116 -11.87 -31.77 -14.98
C LYS A 116 -10.75 -30.78 -14.67
N PHE A 117 -9.84 -30.56 -15.63
CA PHE A 117 -8.76 -29.60 -15.47
C PHE A 117 -9.27 -28.15 -15.33
N SER A 118 -10.30 -27.77 -16.08
CA SER A 118 -10.93 -26.45 -15.98
C SER A 118 -11.54 -26.22 -14.60
N ASN A 119 -12.30 -27.20 -14.09
CA ASN A 119 -12.90 -27.13 -12.76
C ASN A 119 -11.82 -27.02 -11.66
N PHE A 120 -10.74 -27.79 -11.80
CA PHE A 120 -9.59 -27.72 -10.92
C PHE A 120 -8.91 -26.34 -10.96
N CYS A 121 -8.73 -25.75 -12.15
CA CYS A 121 -8.23 -24.39 -12.29
C CYS A 121 -9.14 -23.39 -11.57
N GLY A 122 -10.47 -23.48 -11.75
CA GLY A 122 -11.41 -22.57 -11.10
C GLY A 122 -11.32 -22.60 -9.58
N GLN A 123 -11.26 -23.79 -8.98
CA GLN A 123 -11.08 -23.95 -7.53
C GLN A 123 -9.73 -23.40 -7.06
N THR A 124 -8.68 -23.68 -7.82
CA THR A 124 -7.31 -23.23 -7.52
C THR A 124 -7.19 -21.70 -7.59
N ILE A 125 -7.79 -21.08 -8.60
CA ILE A 125 -7.85 -19.63 -8.77
C ILE A 125 -8.55 -18.99 -7.58
N LYS A 126 -9.72 -19.52 -7.17
CA LYS A 126 -10.44 -19.01 -6.00
C LYS A 126 -9.60 -19.09 -4.72
N ARG A 127 -8.93 -20.22 -4.50
CA ARG A 127 -8.02 -20.42 -3.35
C ARG A 127 -6.78 -19.55 -3.40
N ALA A 128 -6.39 -19.04 -4.56
CA ALA A 128 -5.30 -18.06 -4.68
C ALA A 128 -5.81 -16.65 -4.40
N TRP A 129 -6.98 -16.29 -4.91
CA TRP A 129 -7.55 -14.94 -4.79
C TRP A 129 -7.91 -14.58 -3.34
N ASP A 130 -8.80 -15.34 -2.70
CA ASP A 130 -9.40 -14.95 -1.42
C ASP A 130 -8.34 -14.70 -0.31
N PRO A 131 -7.32 -15.58 -0.13
CA PRO A 131 -6.29 -15.36 0.87
C PRO A 131 -5.34 -14.22 0.51
N THR A 132 -5.05 -14.04 -0.79
CA THR A 132 -4.17 -12.96 -1.26
C THR A 132 -4.82 -11.60 -1.01
N MET A 133 -6.10 -11.45 -1.39
CA MET A 133 -6.83 -10.20 -1.16
C MET A 133 -6.96 -9.91 0.34
N SER A 134 -7.32 -10.91 1.14
CA SER A 134 -7.43 -10.76 2.59
C SER A 134 -6.11 -10.30 3.22
N LYS A 135 -4.98 -10.85 2.76
CA LYS A 135 -3.65 -10.44 3.21
C LYS A 135 -3.33 -9.01 2.81
N LEU A 136 -3.62 -8.61 1.57
CA LEU A 136 -3.36 -7.26 1.08
C LEU A 136 -4.19 -6.21 1.84
N LEU A 137 -5.46 -6.49 2.09
CA LEU A 137 -6.33 -5.62 2.89
C LEU A 137 -5.81 -5.46 4.33
N GLY A 138 -5.22 -6.50 4.91
CA GLY A 138 -4.56 -6.43 6.22
C GLY A 138 -3.29 -5.57 6.25
N LEU A 139 -2.78 -5.11 5.10
CA LEU A 139 -1.63 -4.19 5.03
C LEU A 139 -2.05 -2.72 4.94
N LEU A 140 -3.33 -2.43 4.84
CA LEU A 140 -3.82 -1.05 4.80
C LEU A 140 -3.51 -0.36 6.12
N SER A 141 -3.01 0.87 6.04
CA SER A 141 -2.80 1.67 7.24
C SER A 141 -4.13 2.05 7.88
N SER A 142 -4.20 1.96 9.21
CA SER A 142 -5.29 2.58 9.97
C SER A 142 -5.15 4.10 10.02
N THR A 143 -4.00 4.61 9.62
CA THR A 143 -3.64 6.03 9.70
C THR A 143 -4.13 6.75 8.45
N THR A 144 -5.29 7.40 8.57
CA THR A 144 -5.70 8.41 7.60
C THR A 144 -4.75 9.60 7.69
N LEU A 145 -3.91 9.78 6.67
CA LEU A 145 -3.19 11.04 6.46
C LEU A 145 -4.23 12.10 6.15
N SER A 146 -4.44 13.01 7.10
CA SER A 146 -5.25 14.19 6.87
C SER A 146 -4.33 15.29 6.34
N ASP A 147 -4.68 15.88 5.20
CA ASP A 147 -4.05 17.11 4.73
C ASP A 147 -4.44 18.33 5.61
N THR A 148 -5.29 18.12 6.61
CA THR A 148 -5.60 19.14 7.63
C THR A 148 -4.63 19.04 8.80
N LEU A 149 -4.07 20.18 9.20
CA LEU A 149 -3.31 20.27 10.45
C LEU A 149 -4.20 19.76 11.59
N PRO A 150 -3.71 18.85 12.45
CA PRO A 150 -4.38 18.50 13.69
C PRO A 150 -4.84 19.76 14.41
N ALA A 151 -6.13 19.81 14.77
CA ALA A 151 -6.66 20.90 15.60
C ALA A 151 -5.95 21.00 16.97
N ASP A 152 -5.27 19.92 17.37
CA ASP A 152 -4.45 19.83 18.58
C ASP A 152 -2.94 19.83 18.23
N PRO A 153 -2.22 20.94 18.49
CA PRO A 153 -0.80 21.06 18.20
C PRO A 153 0.08 20.08 19.00
N HIS A 154 -0.40 19.55 20.14
CA HIS A 154 0.37 18.57 20.92
C HIS A 154 0.60 17.25 20.16
N LYS A 155 -0.37 16.82 19.34
CA LYS A 155 -0.22 15.63 18.50
C LYS A 155 0.77 15.82 17.35
N LEU A 156 0.94 17.07 16.91
CA LEU A 156 1.81 17.44 15.79
C LEU A 156 3.28 17.35 16.19
N VAL A 157 3.63 17.83 17.39
CA VAL A 157 5.02 17.84 17.86
C VAL A 157 5.50 16.44 18.26
N ILE A 158 4.63 15.60 18.84
CA ILE A 158 4.97 14.21 19.20
C ILE A 158 5.30 13.37 17.96
N ASN A 159 4.64 13.62 16.82
CA ASN A 159 4.91 12.89 15.57
C ASN A 159 6.23 13.31 14.89
N LEU A 160 6.78 14.48 15.22
CA LEU A 160 8.00 15.01 14.61
C LEU A 160 9.26 14.77 15.47
N SER A 161 9.14 14.43 16.75
CA SER A 161 10.28 14.19 17.64
C SER A 161 10.38 12.73 18.09
N LEU A 162 11.48 12.05 17.75
CA LEU A 162 11.85 10.71 18.27
C LEU A 162 12.25 10.71 19.77
N LYS A 163 12.13 11.85 20.47
CA LYS A 163 12.41 12.02 21.89
C LYS A 163 11.18 12.63 22.56
N SER A 164 10.87 12.19 23.78
CA SER A 164 9.85 12.85 24.60
C SER A 164 10.31 14.27 24.93
N LEU A 165 9.64 15.27 24.38
CA LEU A 165 9.90 16.67 24.69
C LEU A 165 9.20 17.04 25.99
N SER A 166 9.89 17.84 26.81
CA SER A 166 9.30 18.42 28.01
C SER A 166 8.21 19.43 27.65
N HIS A 167 7.27 19.68 28.56
CA HIS A 167 6.17 20.62 28.34
C HIS A 167 6.62 22.01 27.83
N PRO A 168 7.71 22.62 28.34
CA PRO A 168 8.19 23.90 27.82
C PRO A 168 8.68 23.82 26.36
N GLN A 169 9.30 22.71 25.98
CA GLN A 169 9.81 22.50 24.61
C GLN A 169 8.66 22.32 23.61
N LEU A 170 7.54 21.74 24.05
CA LEU A 170 6.32 21.61 23.23
C LEU A 170 5.68 22.98 22.97
N GLU A 171 5.67 23.88 23.95
CA GLU A 171 5.09 25.22 23.80
C GLU A 171 5.87 26.07 22.78
N VAL A 172 7.20 26.00 22.79
CA VAL A 172 8.08 26.73 21.85
C VAL A 172 7.89 26.26 20.39
N LEU A 173 7.55 24.99 20.19
CA LEU A 173 7.37 24.39 18.86
C LEU A 173 5.92 24.43 18.37
N SER A 174 4.97 24.81 19.22
CA SER A 174 3.58 25.02 18.82
C SER A 174 3.46 26.31 17.99
N PRO A 175 2.60 26.36 16.96
CA PRO A 175 2.53 27.49 16.02
C PRO A 175 1.89 28.76 16.61
N GLY A 176 1.91 28.94 17.93
CA GLY A 176 1.44 30.16 18.56
C GLY A 176 1.92 30.26 19.99
N LEU A 177 2.84 31.18 20.24
CA LEU A 177 2.90 31.88 21.53
C LEU A 177 1.50 32.46 21.79
N GLN A 178 0.66 31.74 22.51
CA GLN A 178 -0.46 32.37 23.20
C GLN A 178 0.15 33.18 24.34
N PHE A 179 0.61 34.39 24.01
CA PHE A 179 0.83 35.42 25.01
C PHE A 179 -0.51 35.65 25.70
N LYS A 180 -0.77 34.92 26.78
CA LYS A 180 -1.70 35.35 27.82
C LYS A 180 -1.04 36.51 28.54
N CYS A 181 -0.91 37.65 27.85
CA CYS A 181 -0.73 38.91 28.54
C CYS A 181 -1.97 39.10 29.40
N GLN A 182 -1.82 39.00 30.72
CA GLN A 182 -2.82 39.50 31.64
C GLN A 182 -3.16 40.92 31.18
N HIS A 183 -4.43 41.18 30.88
CA HIS A 183 -4.92 42.53 30.60
C HIS A 183 -4.70 43.40 31.86
N LYS A 184 -3.48 43.90 32.04
CA LYS A 184 -3.29 45.17 32.75
C LYS A 184 -3.72 46.25 31.78
N ILE A 185 -4.66 47.07 32.22
CA ILE A 185 -5.03 48.30 31.51
C ILE A 185 -3.74 49.13 31.44
N ILE A 186 -3.11 49.14 30.27
CA ILE A 186 -1.94 49.96 30.03
C ILE A 186 -2.47 51.35 29.71
N GLU A 187 -2.25 52.31 30.60
CA GLU A 187 -2.56 53.70 30.33
C GLU A 187 -1.78 54.16 29.09
N THR A 188 -2.50 54.63 28.08
CA THR A 188 -1.97 55.03 26.77
C THR A 188 -0.87 56.09 26.84
N SER A 189 -0.80 56.85 27.94
CA SER A 189 0.27 57.81 28.24
C SER A 189 1.63 57.15 28.47
N GLN A 190 1.69 55.98 29.11
CA GLN A 190 2.96 55.27 29.36
C GLN A 190 3.54 54.64 28.10
N VAL A 191 2.69 54.18 27.19
CA VAL A 191 3.13 53.58 25.90
C VAL A 191 3.74 54.64 24.98
N GLN A 192 3.16 55.84 24.92
CA GLN A 192 3.72 56.93 24.12
C GLN A 192 5.06 57.43 24.66
N ALA A 193 5.24 57.47 25.99
CA ALA A 193 6.52 57.87 26.59
C ALA A 193 7.63 56.85 26.34
N GLN A 194 7.31 55.55 26.36
CA GLN A 194 8.29 54.49 26.07
C GLN A 194 8.67 54.44 24.59
N PHE A 195 7.73 54.68 23.67
CA PHE A 195 8.05 54.73 22.24
C PHE A 195 8.90 55.95 21.86
N LYS A 196 8.63 57.12 22.46
CA LYS A 196 9.39 58.33 22.18
C LYS A 196 10.86 58.21 22.61
N ASN A 197 11.10 57.62 23.79
CA ASN A 197 12.46 57.34 24.28
C ASN A 197 13.22 56.33 23.42
N LEU A 198 12.53 55.43 22.72
CA LEU A 198 13.15 54.42 21.86
C LEU A 198 13.54 55.01 20.50
N CYS A 199 12.79 55.99 20.00
CA CYS A 199 13.16 56.76 18.81
C CYS A 199 14.32 57.72 19.09
N ASP A 200 14.37 58.35 20.27
CA ASP A 200 15.47 59.26 20.66
C ASP A 200 16.81 58.53 20.91
N GLN A 201 16.80 57.19 21.03
CA GLN A 201 18.00 56.35 21.16
C GLN A 201 18.53 55.82 19.82
N LEU A 202 17.86 56.14 18.71
CA LEU A 202 18.24 55.73 17.35
C LEU A 202 18.75 56.89 16.48
N GLU A 203 18.92 58.09 17.05
CA GLU A 203 19.74 59.20 16.53
C GLU A 203 21.09 59.25 17.25
#